data_AF-A0A528CQM9-F1
#
_entry.id   AF-A0A528CQM9-F1
#
_cell.length_a   1.000
_cell.length_b   1.000
_cell.length_c   1.000
_cell.angle_alpha   90.00
_cell.angle_beta   90.00
_cell.angle_gamma   90.00
#
_symmetry.space_group_name_H-M   'P 1'
#
loop_
_entity.id
_entity.type
_entity.pdbx_description
1 polymer ?
#
loop_
_entity_poly.entity_id
_entity_poly.type
_entity_poly.pdbx_seq_one_letter_code
_entity_poly.pdbx_strand_id
1 'polypeptide(L)'
;TNPGNAPPNIPDSYHFRPPFGWMNDPNGFGRFGGRPHLFYQHYSHGLRWNTMHWGHAVSSDYLRWRHMPIFLFPSEDLTARPDKRGGAYSGSAIP
;
A
#
# COMPACT_ATOMS: atom_id res chain seq x y z
N THR A 1 12.15 -7.64 1.39
CA THR A 1 11.53 -7.30 0.09
C THR A 1 12.56 -7.43 -1.00
N ASN A 2 12.16 -7.72 -2.25
CA ASN A 2 13.10 -7.91 -3.37
C ASN A 2 13.26 -6.59 -4.15
N PRO A 3 14.48 -6.04 -4.30
CA PRO A 3 14.71 -4.83 -5.09
C PRO A 3 14.24 -4.93 -6.55
N GLY A 4 14.22 -6.14 -7.14
CA GLY A 4 13.71 -6.37 -8.49
C GLY A 4 12.20 -6.09 -8.66
N ASN A 5 11.47 -5.89 -7.55
CA ASN A 5 10.07 -5.49 -7.58
C ASN A 5 9.88 -3.97 -7.44
N ALA A 6 10.95 -3.17 -7.39
CA ALA A 6 10.83 -1.71 -7.36
C ALA A 6 10.27 -1.18 -8.69
N PRO A 7 9.41 -0.14 -8.68
CA PRO A 7 8.99 0.51 -9.90
C PRO A 7 10.19 1.16 -10.61
N PRO A 8 10.18 1.28 -11.95
CA PRO A 8 11.23 1.99 -12.66
C PRO A 8 11.27 3.47 -12.25
N ASN A 9 12.47 4.05 -12.25
CA ASN A 9 12.62 5.49 -12.10
C ASN A 9 12.12 6.17 -13.39
N ILE A 10 11.05 6.97 -13.26
CA ILE A 10 10.47 7.72 -14.37
C ILE A 10 10.68 9.21 -14.06
N PRO A 11 11.59 9.90 -14.77
CA PRO A 11 11.78 11.34 -14.63
C PRO A 11 10.45 12.10 -14.77
N ASP A 12 10.29 13.16 -13.99
CA ASP A 12 9.11 14.05 -13.99
C ASP A 12 7.76 13.37 -13.68
N SER A 13 7.77 12.14 -13.19
CA SER A 13 6.56 11.45 -12.75
C SER A 13 6.03 12.02 -11.44
N TYR A 14 4.74 12.37 -11.42
CA TYR A 14 4.01 12.83 -10.24
C TYR A 14 2.94 11.84 -9.73
N HIS A 15 2.83 10.64 -10.33
CA HIS A 15 1.90 9.61 -9.87
C HIS A 15 2.50 8.78 -8.73
N PHE A 16 1.68 8.49 -7.72
CA PHE A 16 2.06 7.63 -6.60
C PHE A 16 2.29 6.18 -7.06
N ARG A 17 3.35 5.55 -6.55
CA ARG A 17 3.66 4.12 -6.72
C ARG A 17 4.18 3.60 -5.39
N PRO A 18 3.93 2.33 -5.01
CA PRO A 18 4.59 1.75 -3.85
C PRO A 18 6.10 1.65 -4.10
N PRO A 19 6.93 1.61 -3.04
CA PRO A 19 8.40 1.50 -3.19
C PRO A 19 8.85 0.16 -3.80
N PHE A 20 8.01 -0.86 -3.73
CA PHE A 20 8.21 -2.19 -4.31
C PHE A 20 6.87 -2.90 -4.43
N GLY A 21 6.78 -3.95 -5.24
CA GLY A 21 5.66 -4.89 -5.23
C GLY A 21 4.39 -4.41 -5.92
N TRP A 22 3.30 -5.12 -5.67
CA TRP A 22 1.99 -4.89 -6.29
C TRP A 22 1.15 -3.90 -5.47
N MET A 23 0.42 -3.03 -6.15
CA MET A 23 -0.58 -2.13 -5.57
C MET A 23 -1.82 -2.10 -6.46
N ASN A 24 -2.98 -1.99 -5.84
CA ASN A 24 -4.24 -1.70 -6.53
C ASN A 24 -5.00 -0.56 -5.82
N ASP A 25 -6.17 -0.83 -5.26
CA ASP A 25 -7.15 0.17 -4.85
C ASP A 25 -6.59 1.16 -3.82
N PRO A 26 -6.90 2.47 -3.93
CA PRO A 26 -6.72 3.40 -2.84
C PRO A 26 -7.70 3.09 -1.70
N ASN A 27 -7.23 3.20 -0.46
CA ASN A 27 -7.99 2.90 0.74
C ASN A 27 -7.85 4.03 1.77
N GLY A 28 -8.86 4.16 2.64
CA GLY A 28 -8.81 5.06 3.80
C GLY A 28 -8.38 6.51 3.51
N PHE A 29 -8.60 6.99 2.29
CA PHE A 29 -8.07 8.29 1.88
C PHE A 29 -8.78 9.41 2.64
N GLY A 30 -8.01 10.24 3.32
CA GLY A 30 -8.56 11.27 4.19
C GLY A 30 -7.50 12.18 4.79
N ARG A 31 -7.93 13.19 5.55
CA ARG A 31 -7.03 14.07 6.31
C ARG A 31 -7.13 13.73 7.80
N PHE A 32 -6.00 13.35 8.39
CA PHE A 32 -5.88 13.00 9.82
C PHE A 32 -4.69 13.76 10.40
N GLY A 33 -4.85 14.35 11.59
CA GLY A 33 -3.79 15.16 12.21
C GLY A 33 -3.27 16.29 11.31
N GLY A 34 -4.14 16.88 10.49
CA GLY A 34 -3.81 17.97 9.56
C GLY A 34 -3.20 17.54 8.22
N ARG A 35 -2.87 16.25 8.02
CA ARG A 35 -2.15 15.76 6.83
C ARG A 35 -3.01 14.83 5.98
N PRO A 36 -2.86 14.84 4.64
CA PRO A 36 -3.41 13.80 3.78
C PRO A 36 -2.75 12.44 4.05
N HIS A 37 -3.57 11.41 4.22
CA HIS A 37 -3.15 10.02 4.31
C HIS A 37 -3.72 9.26 3.10
N LEU A 38 -2.87 8.48 2.46
CA LEU A 38 -3.23 7.52 1.42
C LEU A 38 -2.88 6.14 1.94
N PHE A 39 -3.89 5.30 2.16
CA PHE A 39 -3.70 3.86 2.28
C PHE A 39 -3.98 3.21 0.92
N TYR A 40 -3.51 1.98 0.72
CA TYR A 40 -3.69 1.27 -0.53
C TYR A 40 -3.50 -0.22 -0.34
N GLN A 41 -4.23 -1.03 -1.10
CA GLN A 41 -4.00 -2.47 -1.13
C GLN A 41 -2.59 -2.75 -1.68
N HIS A 42 -1.84 -3.60 -0.98
CA HIS A 42 -0.42 -3.79 -1.23
C HIS A 42 0.05 -5.24 -1.02
N TYR A 43 0.89 -5.73 -1.94
CA TYR A 43 1.65 -6.97 -1.78
C TYR A 43 3.12 -6.76 -2.10
N SER A 44 3.96 -6.78 -1.05
CA SER A 44 5.36 -6.40 -1.11
C SER A 44 6.31 -7.47 -1.69
N HIS A 45 5.84 -8.71 -1.83
CA HIS A 45 6.68 -9.86 -2.16
C HIS A 45 6.70 -10.19 -3.67
N GLY A 46 5.88 -9.54 -4.50
CA GLY A 46 5.86 -9.79 -5.93
C GLY A 46 5.04 -8.77 -6.71
N LEU A 47 5.21 -8.77 -8.03
CA LEU A 47 4.49 -7.91 -8.98
C LEU A 47 3.16 -8.54 -9.42
N ARG A 48 2.41 -9.12 -8.48
CA ARG A 48 1.10 -9.73 -8.71
C ARG A 48 0.21 -9.54 -7.50
N TRP A 49 -1.09 -9.64 -7.70
CA TRP A 49 -2.02 -9.74 -6.59
C TRP A 49 -1.80 -11.04 -5.79
N ASN A 50 -1.80 -10.95 -4.47
CA ASN A 50 -1.75 -12.08 -3.54
C ASN A 50 -2.19 -11.64 -2.13
N THR A 51 -1.57 -12.14 -1.07
CA THR A 51 -1.80 -11.76 0.34
C THR A 51 -1.82 -10.24 0.57
N MET A 52 -3.00 -9.64 0.70
CA MET A 52 -3.18 -8.19 0.75
C MET A 52 -2.89 -7.59 2.12
N HIS A 53 -2.11 -6.52 2.09
CA HIS A 53 -1.84 -5.59 3.19
C HIS A 53 -2.44 -4.23 2.86
N TRP A 54 -2.53 -3.33 3.84
CA TRP A 54 -2.63 -1.90 3.57
C TRP A 54 -1.25 -1.25 3.67
N GLY A 55 -0.75 -0.77 2.54
CA GLY A 55 0.35 0.19 2.53
C GLY A 55 -0.12 1.56 3.00
N HIS A 56 0.82 2.43 3.35
CA HIS A 56 0.51 3.76 3.88
C HIS A 56 1.52 4.79 3.38
N ALA A 57 1.02 5.97 3.02
CA ALA A 57 1.81 7.15 2.77
C ALA A 57 1.09 8.40 3.29
N VAL A 58 1.88 9.41 3.61
CA VAL A 58 1.38 10.73 4.02
C VAL A 58 1.97 11.82 3.15
N SER A 59 1.23 12.89 2.95
CA SER A 59 1.69 14.05 2.18
C SER A 59 1.54 15.35 2.99
N SER A 60 2.02 16.45 2.43
CA SER A 60 1.70 17.82 2.84
C SER A 60 1.03 18.61 1.72
N ASP A 61 1.05 18.10 0.48
CA ASP A 61 0.65 18.83 -0.74
C ASP A 61 -0.07 17.97 -1.78
N TYR A 62 -0.40 16.72 -1.47
CA TYR A 62 -1.03 15.72 -2.35
C TYR A 62 -0.18 15.24 -3.54
N LEU A 63 1.05 15.75 -3.70
CA LEU A 63 1.95 15.41 -4.81
C LEU A 63 3.17 14.64 -4.32
N ARG A 64 3.77 15.11 -3.21
CA ARG A 64 4.99 14.56 -2.62
C ARG A 64 4.58 13.67 -1.46
N TRP A 65 4.82 12.38 -1.61
CA TRP A 65 4.40 11.36 -0.65
C TRP A 65 5.59 10.81 0.11
N ARG A 66 5.46 10.76 1.44
CA ARG A 66 6.38 10.03 2.31
C ARG A 66 5.77 8.67 2.62
N HIS A 67 6.45 7.61 2.19
CA HIS A 67 6.07 6.25 2.54
C HIS A 67 6.19 6.03 4.05
N MET A 68 5.19 5.37 4.61
CA MET A 68 5.13 4.97 6.00
C MET A 68 5.21 3.44 6.08
N PRO A 69 5.42 2.85 7.28
CA PRO A 69 5.32 1.40 7.46
C PRO A 69 3.97 0.86 6.97
N ILE A 70 3.93 -0.46 6.72
CA ILE A 70 2.65 -1.16 6.47
C ILE A 70 1.70 -0.88 7.63
N PHE A 71 0.48 -0.46 7.29
CA PHE A 71 -0.52 -0.07 8.28
C PHE A 71 -1.33 -1.25 8.79
N LEU A 72 -1.81 -2.10 7.88
CA LEU A 72 -2.61 -3.28 8.23
C LEU A 72 -2.05 -4.52 7.55
N PHE A 73 -1.80 -5.54 8.36
CA PHE A 73 -1.37 -6.86 7.91
C PHE A 73 -2.59 -7.77 7.68
N PRO A 74 -2.49 -8.79 6.80
CA PRO A 74 -3.48 -9.87 6.75
C PRO A 74 -3.60 -10.54 8.12
N SER A 75 -4.74 -11.19 8.38
CA SER A 75 -4.91 -11.98 9.60
C SER A 75 -3.92 -13.13 9.68
N GLU A 76 -3.55 -13.52 10.91
CA GLU A 76 -2.62 -14.63 11.15
C GLU A 76 -3.14 -15.95 10.58
N ASP A 77 -4.45 -16.21 10.67
CA ASP A 77 -5.10 -17.40 10.11
C ASP A 77 -4.86 -17.57 8.60
N LEU A 78 -4.66 -16.46 7.88
CA LEU A 78 -4.38 -16.50 6.45
C LEU A 78 -3.01 -17.13 6.14
N THR A 79 -2.07 -17.08 7.09
CA THR A 79 -0.74 -17.68 6.94
C THR A 79 -0.79 -19.22 6.94
N ALA A 80 -1.82 -19.80 7.58
CA ALA A 80 -2.05 -21.24 7.64
C ALA A 80 -2.79 -21.79 6.40
N ARG A 81 -3.35 -20.91 5.54
CA ARG A 81 -4.05 -21.35 4.32
C ARG A 81 -3.05 -21.84 3.27
N PRO A 82 -3.35 -22.93 2.53
CA PRO A 82 -2.43 -23.46 1.51
C PRO A 82 -2.08 -22.46 0.40
N ASP A 83 -3.03 -21.64 -0.04
CA ASP A 83 -2.84 -20.67 -1.11
C ASP A 83 -2.38 -19.29 -0.62
N LYS A 84 -2.55 -19.01 0.67
CA LYS A 84 -2.26 -17.71 1.33
C LYS A 84 -2.92 -16.53 0.61
N ARG A 85 -4.03 -16.75 -0.11
CA ARG A 85 -4.72 -15.70 -0.90
C ARG A 85 -5.79 -15.00 -0.07
N GLY A 86 -5.99 -13.72 -0.34
CA GLY A 86 -6.87 -12.84 0.41
C GLY A 86 -6.10 -11.89 1.31
N GLY A 87 -6.71 -11.36 2.37
CA GLY A 87 -6.04 -10.48 3.33
C GLY A 87 -6.90 -9.26 3.67
N ALA A 88 -6.23 -8.15 3.99
CA ALA A 88 -6.88 -6.88 4.27
C ALA A 88 -7.35 -6.22 2.96
N TYR A 89 -8.61 -6.47 2.58
CA TYR A 89 -9.22 -5.85 1.41
C TYR A 89 -9.53 -4.37 1.60
N SER A 90 -10.02 -3.76 0.52
CA SER A 90 -10.35 -2.34 0.47
C SER A 90 -11.31 -1.90 1.57
N GLY A 91 -11.17 -0.63 1.96
CA GLY A 91 -12.00 0.00 2.96
C GLY A 91 -11.79 1.51 3.03
N SER A 92 -12.59 2.15 3.86
CA SER A 92 -12.57 3.58 4.13
C SER A 92 -12.04 3.85 5.55
N ALA A 93 -11.77 5.12 5.84
CA ALA A 93 -11.41 5.59 7.16
C ALA A 93 -12.24 6.85 7.43
N ILE A 94 -12.80 6.92 8.64
CA ILE A 94 -13.48 8.09 9.18
C ILE A 94 -12.64 8.62 10.36
N PRO A 95 -12.51 9.95 10.52
CA PRO A 95 -11.77 10.53 11.64
C PRO A 95 -12.38 10.20 13.01
#